data_AF-A0A9E1EGE2-F1
#
_entry.id   AF-A0A9E1EGE2-F1
#
_cell.length_a   1.000
_cell.length_b   1.000
_cell.length_c   1.000
_cell.angle_alpha   90.00
_cell.angle_beta   90.00
_cell.angle_gamma   90.00
#
_symmetry.space_group_name_H-M   'P 1'
#
loop_
_entity.id
_entity.type
_entity.pdbx_description
1 polymer ?
#
loop_
_entity_poly.entity_id
_entity_poly.type
_entity_poly.pdbx_seq_one_letter_code
_entity_poly.pdbx_strand_id
1 'polypeptide(L)'
;MFTMAGTKIFETYQMKQVQQEPLSAIEVRFVGKAVPGTELTRPMFEVNGQTQSGRVYRINDYDVDVKKVPAHGSDFEVTIICQDFKKKIKVPITRKPLVEYSIGYPEPDSVKATVYTNGDLEFTGTGNTLKFSQSSIPWKSESYTHVYFKPGIEPANIDYWFYGNSELAYCDALPKSIESMRGTFRDADSLETTPEFFQCTELRVATECFSGCEDLKKTDTVPINLVDADAMYSGCVSLTIPPDLMKSSLVTINDMFRGCTGMTRAPEIPETVKEMENTFEGCENIYSATKFPELVENISGSYKGCTSLKDAARIPQSVLEYQSCYADCINLYGTVAIDTDTNKNSGVFAGAVQAGRQLTLTGASQNLVEIQQSSNNKMIVLGAEVKEEVTQ
;
A
#
# COMPACT_ATOMS: atom_id res chain seq x y z
N MET A 1 -12.55 65.85 -27.85
CA MET A 1 -11.92 64.63 -28.44
C MET A 1 -10.38 64.64 -28.36
N PHE A 2 -9.70 65.79 -28.38
CA PHE A 2 -8.22 65.86 -28.39
C PHE A 2 -7.51 65.65 -27.05
N THR A 3 -8.18 65.81 -25.90
CA THR A 3 -7.55 65.64 -24.57
C THR A 3 -7.39 64.19 -24.14
N MET A 4 -8.39 63.32 -24.39
CA MET A 4 -8.28 61.89 -24.03
C MET A 4 -7.21 61.13 -24.81
N ALA A 5 -6.95 61.51 -26.06
CA ALA A 5 -5.95 60.84 -26.89
C ALA A 5 -4.50 61.16 -26.46
N GLY A 6 -4.23 62.41 -26.05
CA GLY A 6 -2.91 62.84 -25.58
C GLY A 6 -2.52 62.21 -24.24
N THR A 7 -3.46 62.08 -23.31
CA THR A 7 -3.22 61.43 -22.00
C THR A 7 -2.88 59.95 -22.17
N LYS A 8 -3.60 59.24 -23.05
CA LYS A 8 -3.38 57.81 -23.33
C LYS A 8 -2.00 57.53 -23.91
N ILE A 9 -1.51 58.38 -24.80
CA ILE A 9 -0.18 58.24 -25.42
C ILE A 9 0.92 58.46 -24.37
N PHE A 10 0.77 59.47 -23.50
CA PHE A 10 1.73 59.75 -22.44
C PHE A 10 1.80 58.62 -21.40
N GLU A 11 0.65 58.09 -20.97
CA GLU A 11 0.57 56.93 -20.08
C GLU A 11 1.24 55.68 -20.69
N THR A 12 1.02 55.45 -21.99
CA THR A 12 1.63 54.33 -22.72
C THR A 12 3.16 54.47 -22.81
N TYR A 13 3.66 55.69 -22.99
CA TYR A 13 5.10 55.99 -23.03
C TYR A 13 5.76 55.78 -21.66
N GLN A 14 5.14 56.28 -20.58
CA GLN A 14 5.62 56.06 -19.21
C GLN A 14 5.65 54.56 -18.86
N MET A 15 4.59 53.81 -19.20
CA MET A 15 4.55 52.35 -19.01
C MET A 15 5.69 51.62 -19.71
N LYS A 16 6.02 51.99 -20.96
CA LYS A 16 7.15 51.39 -21.69
C LYS A 16 8.49 51.69 -21.02
N GLN A 17 8.68 52.85 -20.39
CA GLN A 17 9.90 53.16 -19.65
C GLN A 17 9.99 52.33 -18.36
N VAL A 18 8.89 52.18 -17.62
CA VAL A 18 8.87 51.37 -16.38
C VAL A 18 9.15 49.89 -16.67
N GLN A 19 8.68 49.35 -17.80
CA GLN A 19 8.93 47.97 -18.22
C GLN A 19 10.39 47.68 -18.61
N GLN A 20 11.20 48.71 -18.87
CA GLN A 20 12.64 48.57 -19.14
C GLN A 20 13.49 48.58 -17.87
N GLU A 21 12.92 48.99 -16.73
CA GLU A 21 13.63 48.93 -15.45
C GLU A 21 13.77 47.47 -14.99
N PRO A 22 14.94 47.10 -14.43
CA PRO A 22 15.13 45.76 -13.89
C PRO A 22 14.14 45.50 -12.74
N LEU A 23 13.55 44.31 -12.77
CA LEU A 23 12.68 43.83 -11.71
C LEU A 23 13.49 43.59 -10.42
N SER A 24 12.86 43.87 -9.27
CA SER A 24 13.34 43.52 -7.93
C SER A 24 12.54 42.38 -7.33
N ALA A 25 11.25 42.24 -7.70
CA ALA A 25 10.37 41.17 -7.26
C ALA A 25 9.21 40.96 -8.23
N ILE A 26 8.56 39.80 -8.12
CA ILE A 26 7.25 39.53 -8.73
C ILE A 26 6.24 39.10 -7.66
N GLU A 27 5.01 39.58 -7.80
CA GLU A 27 3.84 39.13 -7.06
C GLU A 27 2.91 38.39 -8.00
N VAL A 28 2.38 37.27 -7.52
CA VAL A 28 1.54 36.37 -8.32
C VAL A 28 0.28 36.02 -7.53
N ARG A 29 -0.87 36.16 -8.17
CA ARG A 29 -2.16 35.72 -7.65
C ARG A 29 -2.90 34.88 -8.68
N PHE A 30 -3.48 33.77 -8.25
CA PHE A 30 -4.44 33.03 -9.06
C PHE A 30 -5.84 33.68 -8.97
N VAL A 31 -6.46 33.93 -10.12
CA VAL A 31 -7.78 34.58 -10.25
C VAL A 31 -8.75 33.82 -11.15
N GLY A 32 -8.32 32.66 -11.68
CA GLY A 32 -9.11 31.84 -12.59
C GLY A 32 -9.96 30.76 -11.88
N LYS A 33 -10.38 29.78 -12.68
CA LYS A 33 -10.94 28.51 -12.22
C LYS A 33 -10.11 27.37 -12.79
N ALA A 34 -9.51 26.56 -11.93
CA ALA A 34 -8.73 25.40 -12.34
C ALA A 34 -9.64 24.17 -12.34
N VAL A 35 -10.36 23.93 -13.43
CA VAL A 35 -11.24 22.76 -13.56
C VAL A 35 -10.37 21.52 -13.85
N PRO A 36 -10.56 20.38 -13.16
CA PRO A 36 -9.84 19.13 -13.42
C PRO A 36 -9.69 18.79 -14.91
N GLY A 37 -8.46 18.45 -15.34
CA GLY A 37 -8.15 18.05 -16.72
C GLY A 37 -8.08 19.18 -17.76
N THR A 38 -8.45 20.41 -17.39
CA THR A 38 -8.40 21.58 -18.29
C THR A 38 -7.01 22.21 -18.35
N GLU A 39 -6.73 22.99 -19.40
CA GLU A 39 -5.47 23.71 -19.53
C GLU A 39 -5.44 24.96 -18.66
N LEU A 40 -4.29 25.20 -18.01
CA LEU A 40 -4.01 26.48 -17.37
C LEU A 40 -3.66 27.51 -18.45
N THR A 41 -4.28 28.68 -18.36
CA THR A 41 -4.04 29.78 -19.30
C THR A 41 -3.50 31.00 -18.58
N ARG A 42 -2.68 31.82 -19.26
CA ARG A 42 -2.11 33.05 -18.69
C ARG A 42 -3.18 33.91 -17.98
N PRO A 43 -4.37 34.20 -18.56
CA PRO A 43 -5.38 35.03 -17.91
C PRO A 43 -5.88 34.56 -16.53
N MET A 44 -5.61 33.30 -16.15
CA MET A 44 -5.92 32.78 -14.81
C MET A 44 -4.99 33.31 -13.71
N PHE A 45 -3.94 34.05 -14.09
CA PHE A 45 -2.95 34.60 -13.18
C PHE A 45 -2.87 36.13 -13.32
N GLU A 46 -2.75 36.80 -12.18
CA GLU A 46 -2.31 38.19 -12.10
C GLU A 46 -0.85 38.19 -11.67
N VAL A 47 0.01 38.69 -12.56
CA VAL A 47 1.44 38.79 -12.31
C VAL A 47 1.81 40.26 -12.33
N ASN A 48 2.28 40.78 -11.20
CA ASN A 48 2.74 42.15 -11.06
C ASN A 48 4.24 42.17 -10.77
N GLY A 49 4.98 42.94 -11.55
CA GLY A 49 6.41 43.16 -11.36
C GLY A 49 6.64 44.43 -10.57
N GLN A 50 7.51 44.36 -9.56
CA GLN A 50 8.05 45.53 -8.88
C GLN A 50 9.46 45.79 -9.42
N THR A 51 9.73 47.04 -9.79
CA THR A 51 11.05 47.50 -10.28
C THR A 51 11.97 47.85 -9.11
N GLN A 52 13.27 48.01 -9.37
CA GLN A 52 14.23 48.50 -8.36
C GLN A 52 13.91 49.92 -7.85
N SER A 53 13.23 50.74 -8.64
CA SER A 53 12.77 52.07 -8.22
C SER A 53 11.49 52.05 -7.37
N GLY A 54 10.91 50.85 -7.15
CA GLY A 54 9.70 50.64 -6.37
C GLY A 54 8.40 50.78 -7.17
N ARG A 55 8.45 51.06 -8.47
CA ARG A 55 7.26 51.10 -9.34
C ARG A 55 6.72 49.70 -9.63
N VAL A 56 5.40 49.57 -9.74
CA VAL A 56 4.71 48.30 -9.99
C VAL A 56 3.97 48.34 -11.34
N TYR A 57 4.04 47.26 -12.12
CA TYR A 57 3.29 47.11 -13.36
C TYR A 57 2.84 45.67 -13.60
N ARG A 58 1.78 45.50 -14.41
CA ARG A 58 1.30 44.16 -14.79
C ARG A 58 2.21 43.54 -15.84
N ILE A 59 2.64 42.31 -15.59
CA ILE A 59 3.40 41.48 -16.52
C ILE A 59 2.40 40.54 -17.22
N ASN A 60 2.40 40.55 -18.55
CA ASN A 60 1.57 39.65 -19.37
C ASN A 60 2.38 38.55 -20.07
N ASP A 61 3.70 38.70 -20.11
CA ASP A 61 4.61 37.72 -20.69
C ASP A 61 5.35 36.99 -19.57
N TYR A 62 4.86 35.78 -19.29
CA TYR A 62 5.38 34.86 -18.29
C TYR A 62 4.98 33.45 -18.69
N ASP A 63 5.71 32.49 -18.17
CA ASP A 63 5.43 31.08 -18.35
C ASP A 63 4.91 30.44 -17.07
N VAL A 64 4.18 29.35 -17.27
CA VAL A 64 3.59 28.51 -16.24
C VAL A 64 4.17 27.12 -16.45
N ASP A 65 4.85 26.57 -15.44
CA ASP A 65 5.50 25.26 -15.53
C ASP A 65 4.49 24.11 -15.71
N VAL A 66 3.34 24.20 -15.05
CA VAL A 66 2.22 23.26 -15.16
C VAL A 66 1.26 23.70 -16.24
N LYS A 67 0.98 22.80 -17.19
CA LYS A 67 0.08 23.08 -18.34
C LYS A 67 -1.36 22.66 -18.12
N LYS A 68 -1.61 21.61 -17.34
CA LYS A 68 -2.94 21.05 -17.10
C LYS A 68 -3.24 20.98 -15.63
N VAL A 69 -4.49 21.25 -15.28
CA VAL A 69 -5.00 21.09 -13.93
C VAL A 69 -5.07 19.59 -13.60
N PRO A 70 -4.50 19.15 -12.47
CA PRO A 70 -4.61 17.77 -12.01
C PRO A 70 -6.09 17.34 -11.85
N ALA A 71 -6.35 16.05 -12.00
CA ALA A 71 -7.70 15.51 -11.84
C ALA A 71 -8.16 15.53 -10.37
N HIS A 72 -7.22 15.28 -9.45
CA HIS A 72 -7.49 15.01 -8.04
C HIS A 72 -6.72 15.96 -7.11
N GLY A 73 -7.19 16.06 -5.87
CA GLY A 73 -6.64 16.90 -4.83
C GLY A 73 -7.41 18.20 -4.60
N SER A 74 -7.07 18.91 -3.52
CA SER A 74 -7.66 20.22 -3.17
C SER A 74 -7.00 21.38 -3.90
N ASP A 75 -5.70 21.27 -4.12
CA ASP A 75 -4.82 22.28 -4.69
C ASP A 75 -3.57 21.63 -5.27
N PHE A 76 -2.85 22.39 -6.09
CA PHE A 76 -1.56 21.98 -6.65
C PHE A 76 -0.62 23.19 -6.74
N GLU A 77 0.69 22.91 -6.71
CA GLU A 77 1.70 23.95 -6.83
C GLU A 77 2.01 24.27 -8.30
N VAL A 78 2.13 25.56 -8.59
CA VAL A 78 2.49 26.10 -9.91
C VAL A 78 3.62 27.10 -9.74
N THR A 79 4.62 27.04 -10.60
CA THR A 79 5.69 28.04 -10.70
C THR A 79 5.44 28.97 -11.88
N ILE A 80 5.25 30.25 -11.57
CA ILE A 80 5.27 31.32 -12.56
C ILE A 80 6.71 31.76 -12.79
N ILE A 81 7.11 31.78 -14.06
CA ILE A 81 8.45 32.14 -14.50
C ILE A 81 8.36 33.42 -15.33
N CYS A 82 9.06 34.46 -14.90
CA CYS A 82 9.14 35.72 -15.63
C CYS A 82 10.57 36.24 -15.57
N GLN A 83 11.24 36.32 -16.72
CA GLN A 83 12.67 36.64 -16.80
C GLN A 83 13.45 35.68 -15.86
N ASP A 84 14.27 36.21 -14.96
CA ASP A 84 15.03 35.42 -13.98
C ASP A 84 14.23 35.08 -12.71
N PHE A 85 13.00 35.59 -12.58
CA PHE A 85 12.17 35.39 -11.40
C PHE A 85 11.32 34.13 -11.51
N LYS A 86 11.31 33.35 -10.42
CA LYS A 86 10.45 32.18 -10.24
C LYS A 86 9.64 32.34 -8.98
N LYS A 87 8.31 32.30 -9.11
CA LYS A 87 7.40 32.37 -7.97
C LYS A 87 6.48 31.16 -7.96
N LYS A 88 6.60 30.36 -6.92
CA LYS A 88 5.71 29.24 -6.65
C LYS A 88 4.46 29.72 -5.91
N ILE A 89 3.29 29.28 -6.34
CA ILE A 89 2.00 29.52 -5.69
C ILE A 89 1.15 28.24 -5.64
N LYS A 90 0.20 28.18 -4.71
CA LYS A 90 -0.83 27.13 -4.70
C LYS A 90 -2.06 27.58 -5.48
N VAL A 91 -2.54 26.72 -6.37
CA VAL A 91 -3.74 26.93 -7.17
C VAL A 91 -4.81 25.94 -6.69
N PRO A 92 -5.98 26.40 -6.22
CA PRO A 92 -7.06 25.52 -5.78
C PRO A 92 -7.72 24.83 -6.98
N ILE A 93 -7.96 23.52 -6.85
CA ILE A 93 -8.71 22.76 -7.84
C ILE A 93 -10.20 23.07 -7.69
N THR A 94 -10.85 23.37 -8.80
CA THR A 94 -12.28 23.69 -8.85
C THR A 94 -13.09 22.40 -8.75
N ARG A 95 -13.57 22.11 -7.54
CA ARG A 95 -14.43 20.97 -7.21
C ARG A 95 -15.60 21.42 -6.33
N LYS A 96 -16.69 20.67 -6.28
CA LYS A 96 -17.85 20.92 -5.41
C LYS A 96 -18.11 19.72 -4.52
N PRO A 97 -18.53 19.92 -3.26
CA PRO A 97 -18.97 18.81 -2.42
C PRO A 97 -20.26 18.21 -3.01
N LEU A 98 -20.32 16.88 -3.10
CA LEU A 98 -21.49 16.10 -3.49
C LEU A 98 -22.30 15.72 -2.24
N VAL A 99 -21.60 15.18 -1.24
CA VAL A 99 -22.17 14.78 0.04
C VAL A 99 -21.11 14.99 1.14
N GLU A 100 -21.57 15.28 2.35
CA GLU A 100 -20.74 15.48 3.53
C GLU A 100 -21.35 14.75 4.73
N TYR A 101 -20.50 14.09 5.51
CA TYR A 101 -20.89 13.34 6.70
C TYR A 101 -20.11 13.85 7.91
N SER A 102 -20.80 14.20 9.00
CA SER A 102 -20.20 14.46 10.31
C SER A 102 -19.90 13.13 11.00
N ILE A 103 -18.62 12.86 11.25
CA ILE A 103 -18.15 11.56 11.77
C ILE A 103 -17.23 11.70 12.98
N GLY A 104 -17.09 12.89 13.56
CA GLY A 104 -16.22 13.13 14.69
C GLY A 104 -16.67 12.43 15.98
N TYR A 105 -15.72 12.18 16.88
CA TYR A 105 -15.99 11.65 18.21
C TYR A 105 -15.06 12.29 19.25
N PRO A 106 -15.57 12.71 20.44
CA PRO A 106 -16.97 12.63 20.88
C PRO A 106 -17.89 13.70 20.26
N GLU A 107 -17.32 14.73 19.61
CA GLU A 107 -18.07 15.82 18.98
C GLU A 107 -18.32 15.50 17.49
N PRO A 108 -19.57 15.26 17.05
CA PRO A 108 -19.85 14.80 15.68
C PRO A 108 -19.31 15.70 14.57
N ASP A 109 -19.36 17.02 14.76
CA ASP A 109 -18.92 17.99 13.75
C ASP A 109 -17.40 18.26 13.77
N SER A 110 -16.65 17.62 14.67
CA SER A 110 -15.19 17.79 14.78
C SER A 110 -14.43 17.19 13.59
N VAL A 111 -14.97 16.16 12.95
CA VAL A 111 -14.42 15.52 11.75
C VAL A 111 -15.51 15.33 10.72
N LYS A 112 -15.19 15.65 9.46
CA LYS A 112 -16.09 15.52 8.31
C LYS A 112 -15.45 14.68 7.22
N ALA A 113 -16.25 13.82 6.60
CA ALA A 113 -15.91 13.11 5.38
C ALA A 113 -16.74 13.69 4.22
N THR A 114 -16.07 14.18 3.18
CA THR A 114 -16.73 14.88 2.07
C THR A 114 -16.32 14.25 0.74
N VAL A 115 -17.30 13.82 -0.06
CA VAL A 115 -17.08 13.37 -1.43
C VAL A 115 -17.23 14.54 -2.38
N TYR A 116 -16.31 14.71 -3.31
CA TYR A 116 -16.27 15.83 -4.25
C TYR A 116 -16.53 15.39 -5.69
N THR A 117 -16.96 16.34 -6.53
CA THR A 117 -17.27 16.15 -7.96
C THR A 117 -16.11 15.62 -8.82
N ASN A 118 -14.88 15.63 -8.32
CA ASN A 118 -13.71 15.12 -9.01
C ASN A 118 -13.31 13.70 -8.58
N GLY A 119 -14.14 13.02 -7.79
CA GLY A 119 -13.87 11.65 -7.33
C GLY A 119 -12.97 11.57 -6.10
N ASP A 120 -12.77 12.67 -5.39
CA ASP A 120 -12.04 12.69 -4.12
C ASP A 120 -12.99 12.45 -2.95
N LEU A 121 -12.59 11.57 -2.02
CA LEU A 121 -13.12 11.50 -0.66
C LEU A 121 -12.09 12.14 0.28
N GLU A 122 -12.47 13.23 0.95
CA GLU A 122 -11.57 14.00 1.82
C GLU A 122 -12.07 14.04 3.26
N PHE A 123 -11.17 13.72 4.19
CA PHE A 123 -11.39 13.83 5.62
C PHE A 123 -10.80 15.13 6.15
N THR A 124 -11.63 15.97 6.78
CA THR A 124 -11.26 17.29 7.30
C THR A 124 -11.73 17.48 8.74
N GLY A 125 -11.15 18.45 9.45
CA GLY A 125 -11.41 18.68 10.87
C GLY A 125 -10.27 18.17 11.74
N THR A 126 -10.55 17.92 13.01
CA THR A 126 -9.53 17.54 14.00
C THR A 126 -10.09 16.56 15.03
N GLY A 127 -9.31 15.54 15.36
CA GLY A 127 -9.61 14.57 16.40
C GLY A 127 -10.02 13.20 15.86
N ASN A 128 -10.60 12.40 16.76
CA ASN A 128 -10.98 11.02 16.50
C ASN A 128 -12.34 10.95 15.76
N THR A 129 -12.68 9.76 15.27
CA THR A 129 -13.92 9.49 14.53
C THR A 129 -14.78 8.46 15.22
N LEU A 130 -16.05 8.42 14.84
CA LEU A 130 -16.96 7.33 15.15
C LEU A 130 -16.40 6.01 14.61
N LYS A 131 -16.76 4.92 15.29
CA LYS A 131 -16.54 3.54 14.83
C LYS A 131 -17.76 3.09 14.03
N PHE A 132 -17.51 2.42 12.93
CA PHE A 132 -18.55 1.92 12.03
C PHE A 132 -18.42 0.41 11.87
N SER A 133 -19.52 -0.28 11.64
CA SER A 133 -19.48 -1.62 11.06
C SER A 133 -19.36 -1.52 9.54
N GLN A 134 -18.94 -2.60 8.88
CA GLN A 134 -18.86 -2.69 7.41
C GLN A 134 -20.17 -2.29 6.68
N SER A 135 -21.33 -2.46 7.33
CA SER A 135 -22.63 -2.09 6.75
C SER A 135 -23.05 -0.65 7.03
N SER A 136 -22.41 0.03 7.98
CA SER A 136 -22.79 1.38 8.45
C SER A 136 -21.84 2.48 8.01
N ILE A 137 -20.88 2.19 7.13
CA ILE A 137 -19.97 3.21 6.59
C ILE A 137 -20.78 4.23 5.78
N PRO A 138 -20.74 5.54 6.14
CA PRO A 138 -21.62 6.54 5.53
C PRO A 138 -21.42 6.72 4.02
N TRP A 139 -20.18 6.60 3.54
CA TRP A 139 -19.81 6.80 2.12
C TRP A 139 -19.73 5.49 1.32
N LYS A 140 -20.26 4.37 1.85
CA LYS A 140 -20.13 3.05 1.20
C LYS A 140 -20.66 2.99 -0.23
N SER A 141 -21.73 3.73 -0.53
CA SER A 141 -22.37 3.77 -1.85
C SER A 141 -21.87 4.90 -2.75
N GLU A 142 -20.93 5.72 -2.26
CA GLU A 142 -20.44 6.88 -2.99
C GLU A 142 -19.33 6.47 -3.96
N SER A 143 -19.27 7.15 -5.10
CA SER A 143 -18.22 6.92 -6.11
C SER A 143 -17.04 7.86 -5.84
N TYR A 144 -15.88 7.28 -5.52
CA TYR A 144 -14.62 7.99 -5.33
C TYR A 144 -13.44 7.08 -5.69
N THR A 145 -12.35 7.67 -6.17
CA THR A 145 -11.14 6.95 -6.60
C THR A 145 -9.89 7.40 -5.84
N HIS A 146 -9.96 8.51 -5.10
CA HIS A 146 -8.84 9.05 -4.33
C HIS A 146 -9.29 9.42 -2.92
N VAL A 147 -8.51 9.05 -1.91
CA VAL A 147 -8.78 9.34 -0.50
C VAL A 147 -7.70 10.28 0.07
N TYR A 148 -8.13 11.31 0.80
CA TYR A 148 -7.25 12.31 1.41
C TYR A 148 -7.53 12.48 2.91
N PHE A 149 -6.48 12.46 3.72
CA PHE A 149 -6.54 12.73 5.16
C PHE A 149 -5.87 14.07 5.47
N LYS A 150 -6.63 15.11 5.83
CA LYS A 150 -6.02 16.38 6.21
C LYS A 150 -5.32 16.31 7.58
N PRO A 151 -4.33 17.20 7.83
CA PRO A 151 -3.68 17.27 9.13
C PRO A 151 -4.68 17.46 10.28
N GLY A 152 -4.51 16.69 11.36
CA GLY A 152 -5.34 16.72 12.55
C GLY A 152 -6.40 15.63 12.63
N ILE A 153 -6.61 14.86 11.56
CA ILE A 153 -7.45 13.66 11.58
C ILE A 153 -6.73 12.55 12.35
N GLU A 154 -7.36 12.05 13.41
CA GLU A 154 -6.76 11.09 14.34
C GLU A 154 -7.70 9.89 14.67
N PRO A 155 -8.22 9.16 13.66
CA PRO A 155 -9.05 7.99 13.88
C PRO A 155 -8.23 6.88 14.55
N ALA A 156 -8.82 6.22 15.56
CA ALA A 156 -8.26 5.01 16.14
C ALA A 156 -8.61 3.74 15.33
N ASN A 157 -9.73 3.75 14.60
CA ASN A 157 -10.21 2.59 13.85
C ASN A 157 -10.74 3.02 12.49
N ILE A 158 -10.23 2.40 11.42
CA ILE A 158 -10.68 2.62 10.04
C ILE A 158 -11.14 1.32 9.36
N ASP A 159 -11.60 0.35 10.15
CA ASP A 159 -11.99 -0.97 9.64
C ASP A 159 -13.05 -0.84 8.56
N TYR A 160 -12.81 -1.49 7.42
CA TYR A 160 -13.70 -1.57 6.26
C TYR A 160 -14.08 -0.24 5.60
N TRP A 161 -13.40 0.87 5.89
CA TRP A 161 -13.78 2.19 5.38
C TRP A 161 -13.88 2.27 3.86
N PHE A 162 -13.06 1.50 3.13
CA PHE A 162 -13.03 1.48 1.67
C PHE A 162 -13.20 0.06 1.09
N TYR A 163 -13.76 -0.85 1.89
CA TYR A 163 -14.03 -2.23 1.51
C TYR A 163 -14.86 -2.30 0.21
N GLY A 164 -14.39 -3.06 -0.78
CA GLY A 164 -15.09 -3.30 -2.04
C GLY A 164 -15.03 -2.15 -3.04
N ASN A 165 -14.22 -1.11 -2.78
CA ASN A 165 -14.03 -0.03 -3.74
C ASN A 165 -12.94 -0.38 -4.77
N SER A 166 -13.31 -1.15 -5.79
CA SER A 166 -12.41 -1.59 -6.87
C SER A 166 -11.77 -0.46 -7.67
N GLU A 167 -12.34 0.74 -7.63
CA GLU A 167 -11.87 1.94 -8.36
C GLU A 167 -10.93 2.81 -7.53
N LEU A 168 -10.66 2.47 -6.26
CA LEU A 168 -9.77 3.22 -5.38
C LEU A 168 -8.32 3.09 -5.87
N ALA A 169 -7.81 4.15 -6.50
CA ALA A 169 -6.48 4.18 -7.10
C ALA A 169 -5.43 4.85 -6.20
N TYR A 170 -5.85 5.63 -5.21
CA TYR A 170 -4.96 6.40 -4.35
C TYR A 170 -5.52 6.63 -2.95
N CYS A 171 -4.66 6.57 -1.95
CA CYS A 171 -4.93 7.03 -0.61
C CYS A 171 -3.69 7.77 -0.08
N ASP A 172 -3.91 8.93 0.54
CA ASP A 172 -2.89 9.65 1.31
C ASP A 172 -2.30 8.76 2.41
N ALA A 173 -1.15 9.20 2.94
CA ALA A 173 -0.56 8.64 4.15
C ALA A 173 -1.61 8.51 5.27
N LEU A 174 -1.67 7.33 5.86
CA LEU A 174 -2.63 7.01 6.91
C LEU A 174 -2.35 7.80 8.20
N PRO A 175 -3.39 8.26 8.92
CA PRO A 175 -3.21 8.86 10.24
C PRO A 175 -2.43 7.97 11.21
N LYS A 176 -1.39 8.53 11.83
CA LYS A 176 -0.51 7.80 12.78
C LYS A 176 -1.24 7.19 14.00
N SER A 177 -2.45 7.69 14.31
CA SER A 177 -3.29 7.29 15.44
C SER A 177 -3.99 5.96 15.25
N ILE A 178 -3.98 5.39 14.04
CA ILE A 178 -4.74 4.18 13.73
C ILE A 178 -4.22 3.01 14.53
N GLU A 179 -5.13 2.33 15.23
CA GLU A 179 -4.91 1.11 16.00
C GLU A 179 -5.40 -0.14 15.25
N SER A 180 -6.39 0.01 14.36
CA SER A 180 -6.98 -1.07 13.55
C SER A 180 -7.40 -0.59 12.15
N MET A 181 -7.06 -1.40 11.14
CA MET A 181 -7.40 -1.19 9.72
C MET A 181 -7.89 -2.48 9.04
N ARG A 182 -8.71 -3.27 9.74
CA ARG A 182 -9.21 -4.55 9.24
C ARG A 182 -10.02 -4.35 7.96
N GLY A 183 -9.66 -5.06 6.89
CA GLY A 183 -10.36 -5.05 5.61
C GLY A 183 -10.55 -3.66 4.99
N THR A 184 -9.77 -2.66 5.40
CA THR A 184 -9.96 -1.25 5.02
C THR A 184 -9.88 -1.03 3.52
N PHE A 185 -8.94 -1.68 2.85
CA PHE A 185 -8.69 -1.60 1.41
C PHE A 185 -9.00 -2.92 0.69
N ARG A 186 -9.73 -3.84 1.33
CA ARG A 186 -10.03 -5.14 0.71
C ARG A 186 -10.83 -4.93 -0.58
N ASP A 187 -10.43 -5.65 -1.62
CA ASP A 187 -10.97 -5.57 -2.99
C ASP A 187 -10.85 -4.14 -3.60
N ALA A 188 -9.75 -3.43 -3.27
CA ALA A 188 -9.38 -2.15 -3.89
C ALA A 188 -8.49 -2.39 -5.13
N ASP A 189 -9.07 -3.01 -6.15
CA ASP A 189 -8.36 -3.57 -7.31
C ASP A 189 -7.42 -2.58 -7.99
N SER A 190 -7.83 -1.31 -8.14
CA SER A 190 -7.05 -0.24 -8.81
C SER A 190 -5.87 0.31 -7.99
N LEU A 191 -5.67 -0.13 -6.74
CA LEU A 191 -4.63 0.41 -5.86
C LEU A 191 -3.27 -0.20 -6.22
N GLU A 192 -2.44 0.54 -6.97
CA GLU A 192 -1.13 0.02 -7.38
C GLU A 192 -0.05 0.04 -6.28
N THR A 193 -0.23 0.87 -5.24
CA THR A 193 0.69 1.00 -4.11
C THR A 193 -0.11 1.27 -2.84
N THR A 194 0.24 0.62 -1.73
CA THR A 194 -0.39 0.92 -0.43
C THR A 194 -0.18 2.41 -0.08
N PRO A 195 -1.08 3.03 0.71
CA PRO A 195 -0.75 4.30 1.34
C PRO A 195 0.53 4.19 2.20
N GLU A 196 1.16 5.29 2.57
CA GLU A 196 2.17 5.26 3.63
C GLU A 196 1.47 4.94 4.96
N PHE A 197 1.90 3.89 5.64
CA PHE A 197 1.33 3.47 6.94
C PHE A 197 2.39 3.04 7.95
N PHE A 198 3.68 3.01 7.60
CA PHE A 198 4.78 2.69 8.52
C PHE A 198 4.76 3.58 9.79
N GLN A 199 4.31 4.82 9.68
CA GLN A 199 4.18 5.78 10.78
C GLN A 199 3.07 5.44 11.80
N CYS A 200 2.19 4.49 11.51
CA CYS A 200 1.11 4.06 12.40
C CYS A 200 1.66 3.16 13.52
N THR A 201 2.43 3.73 14.45
CA THR A 201 3.06 2.98 15.56
C THR A 201 2.05 2.38 16.54
N GLU A 202 0.81 2.86 16.54
CA GLU A 202 -0.27 2.30 17.36
C GLU A 202 -1.06 1.18 16.68
N LEU A 203 -0.76 0.88 15.41
CA LEU A 203 -1.44 -0.18 14.67
C LEU A 203 -1.14 -1.54 15.30
N ARG A 204 -2.18 -2.30 15.62
CA ARG A 204 -2.08 -3.68 16.15
C ARG A 204 -2.72 -4.71 15.22
N VAL A 205 -3.74 -4.32 14.45
CA VAL A 205 -4.54 -5.23 13.62
C VAL A 205 -4.70 -4.69 12.18
N ALA A 206 -4.28 -5.49 11.20
CA ALA A 206 -4.42 -5.20 9.77
C ALA A 206 -4.97 -6.40 8.98
N THR A 207 -5.74 -7.28 9.65
CA THR A 207 -6.35 -8.46 9.05
C THR A 207 -7.11 -8.12 7.76
N GLU A 208 -6.88 -8.87 6.69
CA GLU A 208 -7.48 -8.70 5.35
C GLU A 208 -7.31 -7.31 4.71
N CYS A 209 -6.45 -6.43 5.24
CA CYS A 209 -6.50 -5.01 4.90
C CYS A 209 -6.40 -4.72 3.40
N PHE A 210 -5.51 -5.40 2.68
CA PHE A 210 -5.29 -5.28 1.23
C PHE A 210 -5.64 -6.59 0.50
N SER A 211 -6.47 -7.44 1.10
CA SER A 211 -6.90 -8.68 0.47
C SER A 211 -7.63 -8.36 -0.85
N GLY A 212 -7.31 -9.07 -1.93
CA GLY A 212 -7.93 -8.88 -3.24
C GLY A 212 -7.46 -7.65 -4.02
N CYS A 213 -6.48 -6.86 -3.57
CA CYS A 213 -5.96 -5.74 -4.35
C CYS A 213 -5.15 -6.24 -5.57
N GLU A 214 -5.82 -6.56 -6.67
CA GLU A 214 -5.23 -7.27 -7.81
C GLU A 214 -4.11 -6.48 -8.52
N ASP A 215 -4.19 -5.14 -8.61
CA ASP A 215 -3.13 -4.31 -9.23
C ASP A 215 -2.03 -3.87 -8.25
N LEU A 216 -2.07 -4.30 -6.98
CA LEU A 216 -1.10 -3.88 -5.97
C LEU A 216 0.30 -4.42 -6.28
N LYS A 217 1.21 -3.52 -6.70
CA LYS A 217 2.58 -3.87 -7.13
C LYS A 217 3.61 -3.66 -6.03
N LYS A 218 3.36 -2.70 -5.14
CA LYS A 218 4.31 -2.24 -4.11
C LYS A 218 3.60 -1.96 -2.80
N THR A 219 4.31 -2.17 -1.71
CA THR A 219 3.82 -1.91 -0.36
C THR A 219 4.78 -1.01 0.40
N ASP A 220 4.26 -0.30 1.38
CA ASP A 220 5.07 0.34 2.42
C ASP A 220 5.62 -0.70 3.41
N THR A 221 6.50 -0.27 4.30
CA THR A 221 7.04 -1.09 5.40
C THR A 221 5.96 -1.35 6.44
N VAL A 222 5.90 -2.57 6.96
CA VAL A 222 4.95 -2.94 8.02
C VAL A 222 5.30 -2.22 9.34
N PRO A 223 4.32 -1.62 10.05
CA PRO A 223 4.55 -0.93 11.32
C PRO A 223 5.12 -1.82 12.43
N ILE A 224 5.95 -1.21 13.28
CA ILE A 224 6.74 -1.89 14.33
C ILE A 224 5.90 -2.70 15.33
N ASN A 225 4.68 -2.24 15.63
CA ASN A 225 3.84 -2.85 16.65
C ASN A 225 2.66 -3.65 16.07
N LEU A 226 2.63 -3.90 14.75
CA LEU A 226 1.59 -4.74 14.15
C LEU A 226 1.70 -6.18 14.70
N VAL A 227 0.60 -6.73 15.19
CA VAL A 227 0.53 -8.05 15.84
C VAL A 227 -0.17 -9.08 14.96
N ASP A 228 -1.29 -8.67 14.35
CA ASP A 228 -2.16 -9.51 13.52
C ASP A 228 -2.25 -8.95 12.10
N ALA A 229 -1.71 -9.71 11.15
CA ALA A 229 -1.73 -9.42 9.71
C ALA A 229 -2.31 -10.57 8.90
N ASP A 230 -3.24 -11.34 9.49
CA ASP A 230 -3.87 -12.47 8.81
C ASP A 230 -4.53 -12.00 7.50
N ALA A 231 -4.28 -12.72 6.40
CA ALA A 231 -4.76 -12.44 5.05
C ALA A 231 -4.48 -11.02 4.51
N MET A 232 -3.55 -10.27 5.11
CA MET A 232 -3.35 -8.84 4.81
C MET A 232 -3.14 -8.53 3.32
N TYR A 233 -2.46 -9.42 2.58
CA TYR A 233 -2.19 -9.29 1.14
C TYR A 233 -2.73 -10.48 0.33
N SER A 234 -3.65 -11.27 0.89
CA SER A 234 -4.20 -12.44 0.19
C SER A 234 -4.79 -12.03 -1.17
N GLY A 235 -4.46 -12.75 -2.24
CA GLY A 235 -4.93 -12.48 -3.60
C GLY A 235 -4.30 -11.26 -4.29
N CYS A 236 -3.25 -10.64 -3.72
CA CYS A 236 -2.51 -9.57 -4.40
C CYS A 236 -1.65 -10.12 -5.54
N VAL A 237 -2.27 -10.51 -6.66
CA VAL A 237 -1.62 -11.22 -7.76
C VAL A 237 -0.51 -10.42 -8.45
N SER A 238 -0.58 -9.08 -8.44
CA SER A 238 0.46 -8.21 -9.01
C SER A 238 1.61 -7.90 -8.05
N LEU A 239 1.56 -8.36 -6.80
CA LEU A 239 2.59 -8.08 -5.81
C LEU A 239 3.85 -8.88 -6.14
N THR A 240 4.91 -8.19 -6.55
CA THR A 240 6.16 -8.86 -6.99
C THR A 240 7.24 -8.88 -5.92
N ILE A 241 7.26 -7.87 -5.05
CA ILE A 241 8.21 -7.71 -3.96
C ILE A 241 7.41 -7.68 -2.65
N PRO A 242 7.61 -8.65 -1.74
CA PRO A 242 6.94 -8.61 -0.45
C PRO A 242 7.45 -7.46 0.43
N PRO A 243 6.64 -6.99 1.40
CA PRO A 243 7.09 -6.01 2.40
C PRO A 243 8.21 -6.58 3.28
N ASP A 244 9.01 -5.68 3.86
CA ASP A 244 9.89 -6.01 4.99
C ASP A 244 9.05 -6.21 6.25
N LEU A 245 9.14 -7.40 6.83
CA LEU A 245 8.44 -7.79 8.06
C LEU A 245 9.33 -7.69 9.30
N MET A 246 10.66 -7.59 9.15
CA MET A 246 11.63 -7.85 10.24
C MET A 246 11.62 -6.83 11.37
N LYS A 247 10.98 -5.68 11.16
CA LYS A 247 10.83 -4.64 12.19
C LYS A 247 9.52 -4.75 12.96
N SER A 248 8.63 -5.66 12.58
CA SER A 248 7.31 -5.79 13.17
C SER A 248 7.32 -6.69 14.42
N SER A 249 6.24 -6.62 15.19
CA SER A 249 5.97 -7.48 16.35
C SER A 249 4.95 -8.56 16.01
N LEU A 250 4.92 -9.02 14.76
CA LEU A 250 3.93 -9.94 14.24
C LEU A 250 3.93 -11.24 15.04
N VAL A 251 2.72 -11.71 15.37
CA VAL A 251 2.49 -13.00 16.03
C VAL A 251 1.74 -13.94 15.09
N THR A 252 0.81 -13.41 14.29
CA THR A 252 0.00 -14.19 13.34
C THR A 252 0.02 -13.56 11.94
N ILE A 253 0.28 -14.41 10.94
CA ILE A 253 0.37 -14.08 9.50
C ILE A 253 -0.32 -15.14 8.64
N ASN A 254 -1.39 -15.75 9.14
CA ASN A 254 -2.13 -16.79 8.42
C ASN A 254 -2.66 -16.22 7.10
N ASP A 255 -2.58 -16.98 6.02
CA ASP A 255 -3.03 -16.59 4.67
C ASP A 255 -2.42 -15.26 4.14
N MET A 256 -1.42 -14.66 4.80
CA MET A 256 -1.00 -13.27 4.55
C MET A 256 -0.67 -12.99 3.07
N PHE A 257 -0.05 -13.93 2.37
CA PHE A 257 0.28 -13.82 0.94
C PHE A 257 -0.40 -14.91 0.10
N ARG A 258 -1.47 -15.54 0.60
CA ARG A 258 -2.15 -16.61 -0.13
C ARG A 258 -2.55 -16.15 -1.52
N GLY A 259 -2.19 -16.91 -2.56
CA GLY A 259 -2.52 -16.59 -3.95
C GLY A 259 -1.75 -15.42 -4.55
N CYS A 260 -0.71 -14.90 -3.88
CA CYS A 260 0.18 -13.87 -4.44
C CYS A 260 1.10 -14.45 -5.53
N THR A 261 0.53 -14.75 -6.69
CA THR A 261 1.21 -15.42 -7.80
C THR A 261 2.34 -14.58 -8.40
N GLY A 262 2.31 -13.25 -8.30
CA GLY A 262 3.39 -12.37 -8.74
C GLY A 262 4.67 -12.44 -7.92
N MET A 263 4.62 -12.96 -6.68
CA MET A 263 5.77 -13.01 -5.79
C MET A 263 6.78 -14.07 -6.25
N THR A 264 8.03 -13.63 -6.43
CA THR A 264 9.14 -14.55 -6.79
C THR A 264 9.96 -14.99 -5.59
N ARG A 265 9.81 -14.32 -4.44
CA ARG A 265 10.52 -14.64 -3.19
C ARG A 265 9.58 -14.46 -2.00
N ALA A 266 9.74 -15.29 -0.99
CA ALA A 266 9.16 -15.03 0.32
C ALA A 266 9.98 -13.96 1.08
N PRO A 267 9.35 -13.14 1.95
CA PRO A 267 10.08 -12.27 2.88
C PRO A 267 10.74 -13.09 4.00
N GLU A 268 11.68 -12.48 4.72
CA GLU A 268 12.12 -13.00 6.01
C GLU A 268 10.98 -12.86 7.03
N ILE A 269 10.80 -13.89 7.87
CA ILE A 269 9.74 -13.92 8.88
C ILE A 269 10.32 -13.57 10.25
N PRO A 270 9.71 -12.64 11.01
CA PRO A 270 10.15 -12.32 12.36
C PRO A 270 10.11 -13.54 13.29
N GLU A 271 11.09 -13.64 14.18
CA GLU A 271 11.16 -14.73 15.18
C GLU A 271 10.01 -14.71 16.21
N THR A 272 9.21 -13.62 16.25
CA THR A 272 8.03 -13.48 17.09
C THR A 272 6.80 -14.22 16.55
N VAL A 273 6.80 -14.60 15.26
CA VAL A 273 5.65 -15.25 14.61
C VAL A 273 5.44 -16.66 15.17
N LYS A 274 4.19 -16.94 15.52
CA LYS A 274 3.71 -18.23 16.05
C LYS A 274 2.82 -18.97 15.07
N GLU A 275 2.00 -18.24 14.32
CA GLU A 275 1.01 -18.80 13.40
C GLU A 275 1.27 -18.29 11.97
N MET A 276 1.46 -19.22 11.04
CA MET A 276 1.67 -18.92 9.62
C MET A 276 1.03 -19.96 8.70
N GLU A 277 -0.19 -20.38 9.06
CA GLU A 277 -1.02 -21.29 8.26
C GLU A 277 -1.31 -20.67 6.88
N ASN A 278 -1.17 -21.43 5.80
CA ASN A 278 -1.46 -21.04 4.41
C ASN A 278 -0.77 -19.73 3.94
N THR A 279 0.25 -19.22 4.66
CA THR A 279 0.84 -17.90 4.40
C THR A 279 1.28 -17.67 2.97
N PHE A 280 1.82 -18.71 2.29
CA PHE A 280 2.20 -18.68 0.88
C PHE A 280 1.44 -19.71 0.04
N GLU A 281 0.26 -20.18 0.48
CA GLU A 281 -0.54 -21.12 -0.32
C GLU A 281 -0.82 -20.50 -1.70
N GLY A 282 -0.51 -21.23 -2.78
CA GLY A 282 -0.74 -20.78 -4.15
C GLY A 282 0.22 -19.68 -4.64
N CYS A 283 1.30 -19.38 -3.93
CA CYS A 283 2.38 -18.51 -4.42
C CYS A 283 3.25 -19.25 -5.45
N GLU A 284 2.71 -19.46 -6.65
CA GLU A 284 3.26 -20.37 -7.66
C GLU A 284 4.71 -20.06 -8.08
N ASN A 285 5.16 -18.81 -7.97
CA ASN A 285 6.46 -18.34 -8.46
C ASN A 285 7.57 -18.22 -7.40
N ILE A 286 7.30 -18.52 -6.13
CA ILE A 286 8.34 -18.54 -5.09
C ILE A 286 9.33 -19.69 -5.35
N TYR A 287 10.61 -19.36 -5.53
CA TYR A 287 11.63 -20.37 -5.89
C TYR A 287 12.30 -21.05 -4.69
N SER A 288 12.37 -20.37 -3.54
CA SER A 288 13.01 -20.88 -2.32
C SER A 288 12.15 -20.52 -1.12
N ALA A 289 12.01 -21.48 -0.19
CA ALA A 289 11.36 -21.22 1.08
C ALA A 289 12.22 -20.27 1.91
N THR A 290 11.57 -19.41 2.68
CA THR A 290 12.21 -18.64 3.76
C THR A 290 12.34 -19.51 5.00
N LYS A 291 13.32 -19.20 5.86
CA LYS A 291 13.51 -19.91 7.13
C LYS A 291 12.27 -19.71 8.00
N PHE A 292 11.75 -20.80 8.57
CA PHE A 292 10.72 -20.71 9.60
C PHE A 292 11.32 -20.15 10.91
N PRO A 293 10.56 -19.33 11.66
CA PRO A 293 10.91 -18.94 13.02
C PRO A 293 11.15 -20.15 13.93
N GLU A 294 12.10 -20.06 14.87
CA GLU A 294 12.44 -21.21 15.74
C GLU A 294 11.33 -21.56 16.74
N LEU A 295 10.40 -20.64 17.01
CA LEU A 295 9.30 -20.81 17.95
C LEU A 295 7.92 -20.90 17.27
N VAL A 296 7.87 -21.05 15.95
CA VAL A 296 6.61 -21.19 15.21
C VAL A 296 5.88 -22.46 15.62
N GLU A 297 4.55 -22.38 15.76
CA GLU A 297 3.71 -23.47 16.25
C GLU A 297 2.85 -24.06 15.12
N ASN A 298 2.39 -23.24 14.17
CA ASN A 298 1.58 -23.71 13.04
C ASN A 298 2.13 -23.24 11.69
N ILE A 299 2.46 -24.20 10.83
CA ILE A 299 2.92 -23.99 9.44
C ILE A 299 2.09 -24.81 8.43
N SER A 300 0.87 -25.16 8.81
CA SER A 300 -0.02 -25.96 7.95
C SER A 300 -0.25 -25.25 6.62
N GLY A 301 -0.09 -25.96 5.52
CA GLY A 301 -0.28 -25.42 4.17
C GLY A 301 0.60 -24.22 3.78
N SER A 302 1.61 -23.83 4.57
CA SER A 302 2.33 -22.56 4.35
C SER A 302 2.90 -22.41 2.95
N TYR A 303 3.31 -23.49 2.26
CA TYR A 303 3.80 -23.48 0.88
C TYR A 303 2.95 -24.33 -0.07
N LYS A 304 1.75 -24.73 0.32
CA LYS A 304 0.89 -25.58 -0.51
C LYS A 304 0.67 -24.95 -1.89
N GLY A 305 0.89 -25.70 -2.97
CA GLY A 305 0.75 -25.20 -4.33
C GLY A 305 1.84 -24.22 -4.78
N CYS A 306 2.95 -24.05 -4.04
CA CYS A 306 4.12 -23.31 -4.51
C CYS A 306 4.86 -24.13 -5.58
N THR A 307 4.34 -24.15 -6.81
CA THR A 307 4.79 -25.05 -7.86
C THR A 307 6.23 -24.80 -8.33
N SER A 308 6.76 -23.59 -8.21
CA SER A 308 8.16 -23.26 -8.55
C SER A 308 9.16 -23.53 -7.42
N LEU A 309 8.69 -23.91 -6.23
CA LEU A 309 9.54 -24.09 -5.05
C LEU A 309 10.53 -25.24 -5.26
N LYS A 310 11.81 -24.94 -5.09
CA LYS A 310 12.93 -25.88 -5.29
C LYS A 310 13.50 -26.39 -3.97
N ASP A 311 13.67 -25.47 -3.03
CA ASP A 311 14.31 -25.70 -1.75
C ASP A 311 13.28 -25.51 -0.63
N ALA A 312 13.10 -26.55 0.18
CA ALA A 312 12.24 -26.52 1.36
C ALA A 312 13.01 -26.01 2.59
N ALA A 313 12.31 -25.36 3.52
CA ALA A 313 12.87 -24.95 4.81
C ALA A 313 12.79 -26.09 5.84
N ARG A 314 13.76 -26.14 6.77
CA ARG A 314 13.74 -27.02 7.94
C ARG A 314 12.47 -26.77 8.76
N ILE A 315 11.76 -27.83 9.12
CA ILE A 315 10.61 -27.77 10.05
C ILE A 315 11.15 -27.94 11.49
N PRO A 316 11.10 -26.89 12.35
CA PRO A 316 11.69 -26.92 13.68
C PRO A 316 10.85 -27.74 14.68
N GLN A 317 11.47 -28.10 15.81
CA GLN A 317 10.85 -28.91 16.87
C GLN A 317 9.63 -28.26 17.53
N SER A 318 9.54 -26.91 17.51
CA SER A 318 8.42 -26.16 18.12
C SER A 318 7.08 -26.36 17.41
N VAL A 319 7.11 -26.79 16.14
CA VAL A 319 5.92 -26.93 15.31
C VAL A 319 4.98 -27.97 15.90
N LEU A 320 3.72 -27.58 16.07
CA LEU A 320 2.61 -28.41 16.54
C LEU A 320 1.74 -28.89 15.38
N GLU A 321 1.65 -28.14 14.28
CA GLU A 321 0.82 -28.41 13.10
C GLU A 321 1.56 -28.07 11.79
N TYR A 322 1.62 -29.00 10.84
CA TYR A 322 2.28 -28.82 9.53
C TYR A 322 1.67 -29.66 8.41
N GLN A 323 0.37 -29.94 8.53
CA GLN A 323 -0.41 -30.66 7.54
C GLN A 323 -0.29 -29.96 6.18
N SER A 324 -0.06 -30.71 5.12
CA SER A 324 -0.01 -30.20 3.74
C SER A 324 1.00 -29.06 3.50
N CYS A 325 1.98 -28.83 4.38
CA CYS A 325 2.90 -27.69 4.31
C CYS A 325 3.54 -27.50 2.93
N TYR A 326 3.94 -28.60 2.28
CA TYR A 326 4.55 -28.63 0.95
C TYR A 326 3.70 -29.41 -0.07
N ALA A 327 2.40 -29.55 0.16
CA ALA A 327 1.52 -30.22 -0.80
C ALA A 327 1.58 -29.52 -2.16
N ASP A 328 1.56 -30.29 -3.25
CA ASP A 328 1.64 -29.82 -4.64
C ASP A 328 2.88 -28.97 -4.98
N CYS A 329 3.93 -29.00 -4.16
CA CYS A 329 5.24 -28.42 -4.46
C CYS A 329 6.02 -29.32 -5.44
N ILE A 330 5.58 -29.34 -6.70
CA ILE A 330 6.05 -30.29 -7.71
C ILE A 330 7.54 -30.18 -8.06
N ASN A 331 8.19 -29.04 -7.79
CA ASN A 331 9.60 -28.82 -8.15
C ASN A 331 10.60 -29.04 -7.01
N LEU A 332 10.16 -29.48 -5.83
CA LEU A 332 11.06 -29.73 -4.69
C LEU A 332 12.11 -30.80 -5.01
N TYR A 333 13.31 -30.60 -4.47
CA TYR A 333 14.40 -31.57 -4.48
C TYR A 333 15.39 -31.28 -3.34
N GLY A 334 16.43 -32.10 -3.23
CA GLY A 334 17.50 -31.88 -2.26
C GLY A 334 17.18 -32.53 -0.93
N THR A 335 17.32 -31.79 0.15
CA THR A 335 17.17 -32.31 1.52
C THR A 335 16.28 -31.39 2.34
N VAL A 336 15.41 -31.97 3.17
CA VAL A 336 14.60 -31.24 4.15
C VAL A 336 14.73 -31.92 5.51
N ALA A 337 15.09 -31.13 6.52
CA ALA A 337 15.12 -31.58 7.91
C ALA A 337 13.77 -31.34 8.58
N ILE A 338 13.24 -32.34 9.26
CA ILE A 338 12.01 -32.27 10.05
C ILE A 338 12.35 -32.74 11.47
N ASP A 339 12.19 -31.85 12.43
CA ASP A 339 12.60 -32.09 13.83
C ASP A 339 11.43 -32.20 14.81
N THR A 340 10.20 -31.91 14.38
CA THR A 340 9.00 -32.07 15.21
C THR A 340 8.47 -33.51 15.18
N ASP A 341 8.01 -34.00 16.34
CA ASP A 341 7.39 -35.32 16.53
C ASP A 341 5.85 -35.28 16.58
N THR A 342 5.23 -34.13 16.30
CA THR A 342 3.76 -34.06 16.23
C THR A 342 3.20 -34.89 15.07
N ASN A 343 2.08 -35.55 15.31
CA ASN A 343 1.36 -36.37 14.33
C ASN A 343 0.36 -35.55 13.49
N LYS A 344 0.30 -34.23 13.69
CA LYS A 344 -0.46 -33.30 12.86
C LYS A 344 0.32 -32.99 11.58
N ASN A 345 0.56 -34.03 10.78
CA ASN A 345 1.47 -34.03 9.63
C ASN A 345 0.83 -34.63 8.37
N SER A 346 -0.50 -34.67 8.30
CA SER A 346 -1.18 -35.30 7.18
C SER A 346 -0.84 -34.59 5.86
N GLY A 347 -0.40 -35.37 4.87
CA GLY A 347 -0.18 -34.90 3.51
C GLY A 347 0.93 -33.88 3.33
N VAL A 348 1.94 -33.80 4.21
CA VAL A 348 3.04 -32.80 4.13
C VAL A 348 3.57 -32.62 2.70
N PHE A 349 3.76 -33.73 1.99
CA PHE A 349 4.30 -33.77 0.63
C PHE A 349 3.32 -34.40 -0.38
N ALA A 350 2.01 -34.36 -0.12
CA ALA A 350 1.02 -34.88 -1.06
C ALA A 350 1.16 -34.17 -2.41
N GLY A 351 1.38 -34.92 -3.50
CA GLY A 351 1.59 -34.34 -4.84
C GLY A 351 2.92 -33.60 -5.05
N ALA A 352 3.81 -33.57 -4.06
CA ALA A 352 5.11 -32.91 -4.18
C ALA A 352 6.12 -33.77 -4.94
N VAL A 353 7.16 -33.13 -5.49
CA VAL A 353 8.31 -33.75 -6.19
C VAL A 353 7.93 -34.50 -7.48
N GLN A 354 8.21 -33.91 -8.64
CA GLN A 354 8.01 -34.54 -9.94
C GLN A 354 9.04 -35.65 -10.24
N ALA A 355 8.71 -36.49 -11.21
CA ALA A 355 9.61 -37.53 -11.71
C ALA A 355 10.96 -36.94 -12.18
N GLY A 356 12.06 -37.61 -11.82
CA GLY A 356 13.42 -37.17 -12.16
C GLY A 356 14.08 -36.23 -11.13
N ARG A 357 13.35 -35.81 -10.09
CA ARG A 357 13.90 -35.13 -8.90
C ARG A 357 13.91 -36.09 -7.71
N GLN A 358 14.71 -35.81 -6.68
CA GLN A 358 14.69 -36.55 -5.43
C GLN A 358 14.71 -35.58 -4.26
N LEU A 359 13.87 -35.85 -3.26
CA LEU A 359 13.85 -35.15 -1.97
C LEU A 359 14.22 -36.15 -0.87
N THR A 360 15.22 -35.80 -0.06
CA THR A 360 15.71 -36.62 1.05
C THR A 360 15.19 -36.04 2.36
N LEU A 361 14.46 -36.84 3.12
CA LEU A 361 13.99 -36.47 4.45
C LEU A 361 15.06 -36.83 5.49
N THR A 362 15.40 -35.85 6.33
CA THR A 362 16.34 -35.97 7.46
C THR A 362 15.73 -35.30 8.70
N GLY A 363 16.49 -35.19 9.78
CA GLY A 363 16.07 -34.51 11.00
C GLY A 363 15.75 -35.49 12.13
N ALA A 364 15.37 -34.94 13.28
CA ALA A 364 15.18 -35.71 14.51
C ALA A 364 13.81 -36.41 14.63
N SER A 365 12.88 -36.14 13.70
CA SER A 365 11.51 -36.63 13.80
C SER A 365 11.40 -38.16 13.75
N GLN A 366 10.65 -38.75 14.67
CA GLN A 366 10.29 -40.18 14.65
C GLN A 366 9.26 -40.51 13.56
N ASN A 367 8.64 -39.50 12.96
CA ASN A 367 7.56 -39.67 11.98
C ASN A 367 8.06 -39.68 10.52
N LEU A 368 9.37 -39.60 10.26
CA LEU A 368 9.92 -39.50 8.90
C LEU A 368 9.48 -40.65 7.98
N VAL A 369 9.41 -41.87 8.50
CA VAL A 369 8.97 -43.05 7.73
C VAL A 369 7.50 -42.90 7.32
N GLU A 370 6.63 -42.50 8.25
CA GLU A 370 5.21 -42.29 7.99
C GLU A 370 4.99 -41.15 6.98
N ILE A 371 5.71 -40.04 7.13
CA ILE A 371 5.68 -38.89 6.21
C ILE A 371 6.11 -39.32 4.81
N GLN A 372 7.18 -40.10 4.69
CA GLN A 372 7.66 -40.62 3.41
C GLN A 372 6.63 -41.55 2.75
N GLN A 373 6.04 -42.48 3.51
CA GLN A 373 5.05 -43.43 2.99
C GLN A 373 3.75 -42.76 2.59
N SER A 374 3.24 -41.83 3.41
CA SER A 374 1.99 -41.10 3.15
C SER A 374 2.07 -40.19 1.92
N SER A 375 3.28 -39.78 1.51
CA SER A 375 3.48 -39.04 0.26
C SER A 375 3.11 -39.84 -1.01
N ASN A 376 3.12 -41.18 -0.92
CA ASN A 376 2.96 -42.09 -2.06
C ASN A 376 3.88 -41.75 -3.27
N ASN A 377 5.06 -41.19 -3.00
CA ASN A 377 6.01 -40.78 -4.04
C ASN A 377 7.38 -41.43 -3.83
N LYS A 378 7.81 -42.25 -4.80
CA LYS A 378 9.10 -42.96 -4.78
C LYS A 378 10.32 -42.03 -4.85
N MET A 379 10.11 -40.78 -5.24
CA MET A 379 11.18 -39.77 -5.30
C MET A 379 11.44 -39.09 -3.95
N ILE A 380 10.59 -39.34 -2.95
CA ILE A 380 10.79 -38.89 -1.58
C ILE A 380 11.40 -40.06 -0.81
N VAL A 381 12.62 -39.87 -0.31
CA VAL A 381 13.43 -40.94 0.29
C VAL A 381 13.92 -40.53 1.68
N LEU A 382 14.22 -41.51 2.52
CA LEU A 382 14.84 -41.28 3.82
C LEU A 382 16.37 -41.10 3.69
N GLY A 383 16.94 -40.23 4.51
CA GLY A 383 18.38 -40.10 4.71
C GLY A 383 19.02 -41.38 5.26
N ALA A 384 20.34 -41.50 5.11
CA ALA A 384 21.08 -42.72 5.49
C ALA A 384 20.94 -43.04 6.99
N GLU A 385 21.06 -42.03 7.86
CA GLU A 385 20.96 -42.17 9.32
C GLU A 385 19.60 -42.75 9.75
N VAL A 386 18.52 -42.27 9.13
CA VAL A 386 17.15 -42.74 9.40
C VAL A 386 16.95 -44.19 8.94
N LYS A 387 17.58 -44.59 7.84
CA LYS A 387 17.49 -45.98 7.35
C LYS A 387 18.11 -46.97 8.32
N GLU A 388 19.23 -46.61 8.95
CA GLU A 388 19.91 -47.50 9.90
C GLU A 388 19.07 -47.79 11.14
N GLU A 389 18.33 -46.81 11.66
CA GLU A 389 17.42 -47.00 12.80
C GLU A 389 16.24 -47.92 12.49
N VAL A 390 15.71 -47.89 11.25
CA VAL A 390 14.57 -48.73 10.84
C VAL A 390 14.97 -50.19 10.60
N THR A 391 16.27 -50.46 10.39
CA THR A 391 16.76 -51.81 10.07
C THR A 391 17.25 -52.59 11.30
N GLN A 392 17.33 -51.92 12.47
CA GLN A 392 17.64 -52.52 13.78
C GLN A 392 16.35 -52.91 14.50
#